data_AF-A0A2E7ZM71-F1
#
_entry.id   AF-A0A2E7ZM71-F1
#
_cell.length_a   1.000
_cell.length_b   1.000
_cell.length_c   1.000
_cell.angle_alpha   90.00
_cell.angle_beta   90.00
_cell.angle_gamma   90.00
#
_symmetry.space_group_name_H-M   'P 1'
#
loop_
_entity.id
_entity.type
_entity.pdbx_description
1 polymer ?
#
loop_
_entity_poly.entity_id
_entity_poly.type
_entity_poly.pdbx_seq_one_letter_code
_entity_poly.pdbx_strand_id
1 'polypeptide(L)'
;MSGQQAYSEMIKRGNILAIAHKLGMDGNLFTDPGMAEFYSNHEWIVINNNEVGEVINAIPKISRADSIPWEEWFIVDGQIRHHVLFTSKHKKSNMTWEGHPGDKDHPKQVLGMLWHVYNDDNLTPFLNR
;
A
#
# COMPACT_ATOMS: atom_id res chain seq x y z
N MET A 1 -10.32 18.32 13.56
CA MET A 1 -9.27 17.28 13.61
C MET A 1 -8.20 17.68 12.60
N SER A 2 -6.93 17.75 12.99
CA SER A 2 -5.85 18.06 12.05
C SER A 2 -5.62 16.89 11.08
N GLY A 3 -4.95 17.14 9.94
CA GLY A 3 -4.59 16.08 8.99
C GLY A 3 -3.76 14.96 9.66
N GLN A 4 -2.81 15.35 10.53
CA GLN A 4 -2.01 14.40 11.30
C GLN A 4 -2.86 13.50 12.21
N GLN A 5 -3.82 14.08 12.94
CA GLN A 5 -4.70 13.31 13.82
C GLN A 5 -5.56 12.31 13.02
N ALA A 6 -6.11 12.74 11.89
CA ALA A 6 -6.90 11.87 11.03
C ALA A 6 -6.07 10.70 10.47
N TYR A 7 -4.84 10.99 10.05
CA TYR A 7 -3.90 9.97 9.57
C TYR A 7 -3.52 8.98 10.68
N SER A 8 -3.13 9.46 11.86
CA SER A 8 -2.80 8.57 12.99
C SER A 8 -3.97 7.65 13.38
N GLU A 9 -5.20 8.17 13.39
CA GLU A 9 -6.38 7.35 13.67
C GLU A 9 -6.64 6.32 12.56
N MET A 10 -6.39 6.65 11.30
CA MET A 10 -6.50 5.72 10.17
C MET A 10 -5.48 4.56 10.30
N ILE A 11 -4.21 4.88 10.54
CA ILE A 11 -3.14 3.89 10.75
C ILE A 11 -3.46 2.96 11.93
N LYS A 12 -4.00 3.53 13.02
CA LYS A 12 -4.44 2.76 14.19
C LYS A 12 -5.62 1.84 13.87
N ARG A 13 -6.65 2.34 13.18
CA ARG A 13 -7.84 1.56 12.81
C ARG A 13 -7.52 0.42 11.85
N GLY A 14 -6.58 0.65 10.92
CA GLY A 14 -6.11 -0.37 9.99
C GLY A 14 -5.20 -1.43 10.61
N ASN A 15 -4.82 -1.29 11.89
CA ASN A 15 -3.85 -2.15 12.58
C ASN A 15 -2.45 -2.18 11.91
N ILE A 16 -2.10 -1.13 11.17
CA ILE A 16 -0.92 -1.11 10.28
C ILE A 16 0.37 -1.37 11.06
N LEU A 17 0.55 -0.71 12.22
CA LEU A 17 1.79 -0.82 12.99
C LEU A 17 2.01 -2.21 13.60
N ALA A 18 0.94 -2.88 14.02
CA ALA A 18 1.04 -4.24 14.56
C ALA A 18 1.42 -5.23 13.46
N ILE A 19 0.83 -5.08 12.26
CA ILE A 19 1.17 -5.94 11.12
C ILE A 19 2.56 -5.62 10.59
N ALA A 20 2.97 -4.34 10.52
CA ALA A 20 4.32 -3.95 10.14
C ALA A 20 5.36 -4.63 11.04
N HIS A 21 5.15 -4.58 12.36
CA HIS A 21 6.01 -5.29 13.32
C HIS A 21 6.01 -6.81 13.09
N LYS A 22 4.85 -7.43 12.83
CA LYS A 22 4.76 -8.88 12.55
C LYS A 22 5.49 -9.27 11.25
N LEU A 23 5.46 -8.40 10.24
CA LEU A 23 6.21 -8.58 8.99
C LEU A 23 7.71 -8.29 9.16
N GLY A 24 8.16 -7.80 10.33
CA GLY A 24 9.57 -7.47 10.59
C GLY A 24 9.98 -6.08 10.09
N MET A 25 9.03 -5.18 9.83
CA MET A 25 9.28 -3.80 9.42
C MET A 25 9.31 -2.85 10.62
N ASP A 26 10.07 -1.76 10.49
CA ASP A 26 10.00 -0.65 11.44
C ASP A 26 8.67 0.09 11.27
N GLY A 27 7.92 0.25 12.36
CA GLY A 27 6.66 1.01 12.37
C GLY A 27 6.83 2.49 12.01
N ASN A 28 8.03 3.05 12.21
CA ASN A 28 8.33 4.45 11.87
C ASN A 28 8.11 4.76 10.38
N LEU A 29 8.29 3.76 9.50
CA LEU A 29 8.02 3.89 8.06
C LEU A 29 6.61 4.40 7.76
N PHE A 30 5.65 4.15 8.67
CA PHE A 30 4.24 4.53 8.51
C PHE A 30 3.85 5.73 9.38
N THR A 31 4.73 6.23 10.25
CA THR A 31 4.44 7.32 11.19
C THR A 31 5.37 8.52 11.04
N ASP A 32 6.32 8.47 10.11
CA ASP A 32 7.27 9.55 9.87
C ASP A 32 6.59 10.91 9.57
N PRO A 33 7.25 12.03 9.92
CA PRO A 33 6.76 13.37 9.60
C PRO A 33 6.59 13.53 8.09
N GLY A 34 5.39 13.94 7.64
CA GLY A 34 5.06 14.08 6.21
C GLY A 34 4.09 13.01 5.70
N MET A 35 4.02 11.85 6.36
CA MET A 35 3.10 10.77 5.97
C MET A 35 1.64 11.24 5.88
N ALA A 36 1.20 12.05 6.85
CA ALA A 36 -0.16 12.58 6.86
C ALA A 36 -0.48 13.53 5.68
N GLU A 37 0.53 14.20 5.13
CA GLU A 37 0.37 15.06 3.95
C GLU A 37 0.37 14.20 2.67
N PHE A 38 1.42 13.40 2.48
CA PHE A 38 1.64 12.60 1.28
C PHE A 38 0.57 11.52 1.07
N TYR A 39 0.10 10.88 2.14
CA TYR A 39 -0.89 9.81 2.09
C TYR A 39 -2.30 10.24 2.53
N SER A 40 -2.57 11.54 2.56
CA SER A 40 -3.90 12.10 2.87
C SER A 40 -5.01 11.62 1.93
N ASN A 41 -4.66 11.09 0.75
CA ASN A 41 -5.59 10.58 -0.25
C ASN A 41 -5.55 9.06 -0.37
N HIS A 42 -5.00 8.39 0.64
CA HIS A 42 -4.98 6.94 0.72
C HIS A 42 -5.89 6.45 1.83
N GLU A 43 -6.51 5.30 1.58
CA GLU A 43 -7.05 4.44 2.60
C GLU A 43 -5.98 3.43 3.02
N TRP A 44 -5.85 3.16 4.32
CA TRP A 44 -4.92 2.18 4.85
C TRP A 44 -5.66 1.02 5.48
N ILE A 45 -5.44 -0.18 4.96
CA ILE A 45 -6.06 -1.42 5.47
C ILE A 45 -5.09 -2.59 5.45
N VAL A 46 -5.42 -3.61 6.21
CA VAL A 46 -4.79 -4.93 6.12
C VAL A 46 -5.80 -5.90 5.53
N ILE A 47 -5.38 -6.68 4.53
CA ILE A 47 -6.16 -7.79 4.00
C ILE A 47 -5.43 -9.09 4.31
N ASN A 48 -6.16 -10.12 4.71
CA ASN A 48 -5.62 -11.46 4.85
C ASN A 48 -5.80 -12.20 3.52
N ASN A 49 -4.74 -12.21 2.71
CA ASN A 49 -4.65 -12.88 1.43
C ASN A 49 -4.40 -14.38 1.64
N ASN A 50 -5.09 -15.23 0.88
CA ASN A 50 -5.02 -16.68 1.02
C ASN A 50 -3.64 -17.30 0.72
N GLU A 51 -2.80 -16.64 -0.09
CA GLU A 51 -1.48 -17.13 -0.51
C GLU A 51 -0.35 -16.58 0.36
N VAL A 52 -0.37 -15.27 0.65
CA VAL A 52 0.74 -14.56 1.32
C VAL A 52 0.43 -14.11 2.75
N GLY A 53 -0.79 -14.35 3.23
CA GLY A 53 -1.23 -13.92 4.56
C GLY A 53 -1.54 -12.43 4.63
N GLU A 54 -1.14 -11.77 5.71
CA GLU A 54 -1.48 -10.36 5.93
C GLU A 54 -0.70 -9.41 5.01
N VAL A 55 -1.44 -8.60 4.26
CA VAL A 55 -0.96 -7.59 3.33
C VAL A 55 -1.37 -6.22 3.81
N ILE A 56 -0.40 -5.36 4.12
CA ILE A 56 -0.65 -3.93 4.36
C ILE A 56 -0.89 -3.28 3.01
N ASN A 57 -1.95 -2.48 2.89
CA ASN A 57 -2.31 -1.76 1.69
C ASN A 57 -2.45 -0.27 1.97
N ALA A 58 -1.83 0.57 1.13
CA ALA A 58 -2.09 1.99 1.01
C ALA A 58 -2.77 2.26 -0.34
N ILE A 59 -4.08 2.48 -0.33
CA ILE A 59 -4.90 2.49 -1.55
C ILE A 59 -5.28 3.92 -1.90
N PRO A 60 -4.89 4.45 -3.06
CA PRO A 60 -5.21 5.82 -3.42
C PRO A 60 -6.71 5.93 -3.71
N LYS A 61 -7.24 7.14 -3.58
CA LYS A 61 -8.47 7.49 -4.29
C LYS A 61 -8.25 7.19 -5.77
N ILE A 62 -9.09 6.34 -6.35
CA ILE A 62 -8.92 5.84 -7.73
C ILE A 62 -8.86 6.98 -8.76
N SER A 63 -9.55 8.09 -8.51
CA SER A 63 -9.48 9.31 -9.34
C SER A 63 -8.10 9.99 -9.39
N ARG A 64 -7.14 9.55 -8.57
CA ARG A 64 -5.77 10.03 -8.51
C ARG A 64 -4.72 8.94 -8.74
N ALA A 65 -5.14 7.71 -9.06
CA ALA A 65 -4.24 6.56 -9.18
C ALA A 65 -3.25 6.65 -10.37
N ASP A 66 -3.42 7.66 -11.22
CA ASP A 66 -2.50 8.03 -12.30
C ASP A 66 -1.23 8.75 -11.79
N SER A 67 -1.34 9.39 -10.63
CA SER A 67 -0.34 10.32 -10.08
C SER A 67 0.15 9.94 -8.69
N ILE A 68 -0.64 9.17 -7.93
CA ILE A 68 -0.24 8.57 -6.65
C ILE A 68 -0.45 7.05 -6.68
N PRO A 69 0.46 6.25 -6.12
CA PRO A 69 0.41 4.81 -6.24
C PRO A 69 -0.58 4.16 -5.26
N TRP A 70 -1.03 2.97 -5.62
CA TRP A 70 -1.36 1.92 -4.65
C TRP A 70 -0.07 1.24 -4.23
N GLU A 71 0.10 1.03 -2.93
CA GLU A 71 1.23 0.29 -2.39
C GLU A 71 0.76 -0.88 -1.54
N GLU A 72 1.50 -1.97 -1.59
CA GLU A 72 1.29 -3.14 -0.75
C GLU A 72 2.60 -3.69 -0.18
N TRP A 73 2.53 -4.13 1.08
CA TRP A 73 3.63 -4.79 1.79
C TRP A 73 3.17 -6.13 2.37
N PHE A 74 3.92 -7.18 2.09
CA PHE A 74 3.60 -8.55 2.51
C PHE A 74 4.86 -9.43 2.54
N ILE A 75 4.75 -10.63 3.11
CA ILE A 75 5.82 -11.63 3.06
C ILE A 75 5.49 -12.70 2.03
N VAL A 76 6.45 -13.02 1.18
CA VAL A 76 6.42 -14.22 0.32
C VAL A 76 7.80 -14.89 0.39
N ASP A 77 7.83 -16.21 0.53
CA ASP A 77 9.07 -17.00 0.66
C ASP A 77 10.04 -16.47 1.73
N GLY A 78 9.50 -15.96 2.85
CA GLY A 78 10.26 -15.42 3.97
C GLY A 78 10.89 -14.05 3.72
N GLN A 79 10.58 -13.39 2.59
CA GLN A 79 11.07 -12.06 2.24
C GLN A 79 9.92 -11.06 2.19
N ILE A 80 10.16 -9.86 2.71
CA ILE A 80 9.21 -8.76 2.60
C ILE A 80 9.25 -8.23 1.17
N ARG A 81 8.07 -8.10 0.56
CA ARG A 81 7.87 -7.45 -0.73
C ARG A 81 7.20 -6.11 -0.51
N HIS A 82 7.58 -5.16 -1.35
CA HIS A 82 6.92 -3.89 -1.49
C HIS A 82 6.60 -3.68 -2.97
N HIS A 83 5.33 -3.65 -3.31
CA HIS A 83 4.89 -3.31 -4.66
C HIS A 83 4.35 -1.89 -4.69
N VAL A 84 4.76 -1.14 -5.70
CA VAL A 84 4.27 0.21 -6.01
C VAL A 84 3.55 0.16 -7.35
N LEU A 85 2.25 0.46 -7.36
CA LEU A 85 1.34 0.25 -8.46
C LEU A 85 0.71 1.56 -8.92
N PHE A 86 0.82 1.87 -10.22
CA PHE A 86 0.19 3.05 -10.84
C PHE A 86 -0.73 2.64 -11.98
N THR A 87 -1.81 3.37 -12.23
CA THR A 87 -2.65 3.11 -13.42
C THR A 87 -2.03 3.64 -14.71
N SER A 88 -1.04 4.53 -14.61
CA SER A 88 -0.19 4.97 -15.72
C SER A 88 1.23 4.44 -15.57
N LYS A 89 1.87 4.03 -16.66
CA LYS A 89 3.21 3.41 -16.60
C LYS A 89 4.25 4.37 -16.02
N HIS A 90 4.78 4.03 -14.85
CA HIS A 90 5.90 4.74 -14.26
C HIS A 90 7.24 4.23 -14.83
N LYS A 91 8.28 5.07 -14.84
CA LYS A 91 9.60 4.75 -15.42
C LYS A 91 10.28 3.51 -14.81
N LYS A 92 9.94 3.20 -13.55
CA LYS A 92 10.47 2.04 -12.82
C LYS A 92 9.61 0.78 -12.95
N SER A 93 8.41 0.89 -13.51
CA SER A 93 7.49 -0.25 -13.62
C SER A 93 8.06 -1.29 -14.58
N ASN A 94 8.12 -2.53 -14.11
CA ASN A 94 8.71 -3.66 -14.83
C ASN A 94 7.69 -4.77 -15.14
N MET A 95 6.51 -4.71 -14.54
CA MET A 95 5.43 -5.66 -14.78
C MET A 95 4.05 -4.98 -14.73
N THR A 96 3.02 -5.76 -15.00
CA THR A 96 1.62 -5.32 -14.91
C THR A 96 0.79 -6.32 -14.13
N TRP A 97 -0.23 -5.83 -13.45
CA TRP A 97 -1.21 -6.63 -12.74
C TRP A 97 -2.62 -6.12 -13.01
N GLU A 98 -3.57 -7.02 -13.17
CA GLU A 98 -5.00 -6.70 -13.27
C GLU A 98 -5.79 -7.75 -12.49
N GLY A 99 -6.41 -7.32 -11.39
CA GLY A 99 -7.21 -8.19 -10.54
C GLY A 99 -8.58 -8.47 -11.17
N HIS A 100 -8.97 -9.74 -11.18
CA HIS A 100 -10.30 -10.14 -11.62
C HIS A 100 -11.37 -9.52 -10.69
N PRO A 101 -12.55 -9.08 -11.17
CA PRO A 101 -13.59 -8.47 -10.31
C PRO A 101 -14.12 -9.37 -9.19
N GLY A 102 -13.92 -10.69 -9.29
CA GLY A 102 -14.26 -11.68 -8.28
C GLY A 102 -13.15 -12.01 -7.28
N ASP A 103 -12.00 -11.36 -7.38
CA ASP A 103 -10.88 -11.48 -6.45
C ASP A 103 -11.31 -11.06 -5.03
N LYS A 104 -10.91 -11.86 -4.04
CA LYS A 104 -11.24 -11.66 -2.62
C LYS A 104 -10.02 -11.33 -1.77
N ASP A 105 -8.83 -11.42 -2.35
CA ASP A 105 -7.53 -11.31 -1.72
C ASP A 105 -6.94 -9.89 -1.89
N HIS A 106 -7.57 -9.03 -2.69
CA HIS A 106 -7.19 -7.63 -2.90
C HIS A 106 -8.34 -6.65 -2.59
N PRO A 107 -8.03 -5.36 -2.36
CA PRO A 107 -9.05 -4.36 -2.12
C PRO A 107 -9.99 -4.20 -3.31
N LYS A 108 -11.31 -4.24 -3.09
CA LYS A 108 -12.30 -4.21 -4.19
C LYS A 108 -12.14 -3.02 -5.15
N GLN A 109 -11.70 -1.88 -4.64
CA GLN A 109 -11.55 -0.65 -5.41
C GLN A 109 -10.39 -0.68 -6.42
N VAL A 110 -9.44 -1.62 -6.29
CA VAL A 110 -8.31 -1.77 -7.22
C VAL A 110 -8.57 -2.79 -8.33
N LEU A 111 -9.67 -3.54 -8.25
CA LEU A 111 -10.01 -4.62 -9.19
C LEU A 111 -10.55 -4.08 -10.52
N GLY A 112 -10.34 -4.83 -11.60
CA GLY A 112 -10.81 -4.47 -12.95
C GLY A 112 -10.06 -3.28 -13.57
N MET A 113 -8.87 -2.97 -13.05
CA MET A 113 -8.00 -1.91 -13.56
C MET A 113 -6.61 -2.49 -13.84
N LEU A 114 -5.98 -2.03 -14.93
CA LEU A 114 -4.58 -2.36 -15.21
C LEU A 114 -3.68 -1.49 -14.34
N TRP A 115 -2.79 -2.16 -13.60
CA TRP A 115 -1.77 -1.54 -12.77
C TRP A 115 -0.37 -1.83 -13.34
N HIS A 116 0.48 -0.83 -13.38
CA HIS A 116 1.88 -0.92 -13.72
C HIS A 116 2.70 -1.01 -12.43
N VAL A 117 3.25 -2.19 -12.19
CA VAL A 117 3.91 -2.52 -10.91
C VAL A 117 5.39 -2.25 -11.00
N TYR A 118 5.92 -1.68 -9.92
CA TYR A 118 7.34 -1.58 -9.63
C TYR A 118 7.59 -2.32 -8.31
N ASN A 119 8.38 -3.39 -8.37
CA ASN A 119 8.85 -4.11 -7.19
C ASN A 119 10.00 -3.33 -6.57
N ASP A 120 9.79 -2.81 -5.37
CA ASP A 120 10.72 -1.90 -4.73
C ASP A 120 11.46 -2.60 -3.59
N ASP A 121 12.78 -2.62 -3.65
CA ASP A 121 13.61 -3.16 -2.57
C ASP A 121 13.64 -2.23 -1.35
N ASN A 122 13.22 -0.96 -1.51
CA ASN A 122 13.06 -0.03 -0.41
C ASN A 122 11.64 -0.13 0.18
N LEU A 123 11.54 -0.51 1.45
CA LEU A 123 10.28 -0.68 2.18
C LEU A 123 9.63 0.66 2.59
N THR A 124 10.35 1.78 2.53
CA THR A 124 9.78 3.11 2.81
C THR A 124 8.65 3.42 1.81
N PRO A 125 7.48 3.86 2.29
CA PRO A 125 6.39 4.29 1.41
C PRO A 125 6.86 5.29 0.35
N PHE A 126 6.51 5.04 -0.90
CA PHE A 126 7.09 5.65 -2.09
C PHE A 126 7.01 7.18 -2.10
N LEU A 127 5.90 7.75 -1.63
CA LEU A 127 5.69 9.20 -1.57
C LEU A 127 6.43 9.91 -0.42
N ASN A 128 7.02 9.16 0.53
CA ASN A 128 7.72 9.70 1.71
C ASN A 128 9.23 9.40 1.66
N ARG A 129 9.85 9.69 0.51
CA ARG A 129 11.28 9.43 0.22
C ARG A 129 12.04 10.69 -0.13
#